data_AF-A0A1Q7CI33-F1
#
_entry.id   AF-A0A1Q7CI33-F1
#
_cell.length_a   1.000
_cell.length_b   1.000
_cell.length_c   1.000
_cell.angle_alpha   90.00
_cell.angle_beta   90.00
_cell.angle_gamma   90.00
#
_symmetry.space_group_name_H-M   'P 1'
#
loop_
_entity.id
_entity.type
_entity.pdbx_description
1 polymer ?
#
loop_
_entity_poly.entity_id
_entity_poly.type
_entity_poly.pdbx_seq_one_letter_code
_entity_poly.pdbx_strand_id
1 'polypeptide(L)'
;MRLVAESFAWPFRGRWRSPLAAGIVVTALLPLLFVVWLGYAIAATRAAEEDPSQGPPAWRLSGRLLTDGVWASLAVALTVAPFALAWNPLAALLLSAGVGPAGDAALAQLYAHVFALLALALPWGLVALLVLPHSIAAFAASGRPADLFNFAEAVRDVRRDFVTWNVAAAAIVTGWAVGLACAGLLCVGIVPGIFYAILVSAHAAAALHGQGPHPSAG
;
A
#
# COMPACT_ATOMS: atom_id res chain seq x y z
N MET A 1 11.11 1.41 -16.82
CA MET A 1 12.33 1.43 -15.98
C MET A 1 12.54 2.76 -15.27
N ARG A 2 12.42 3.91 -15.94
CA ARG A 2 12.56 5.25 -15.33
C ARG A 2 11.63 5.48 -14.13
N LEU A 3 10.36 5.13 -14.25
CA LEU A 3 9.35 5.28 -13.18
C LEU A 3 9.66 4.47 -11.91
N VAL A 4 10.18 3.26 -12.07
CA VAL A 4 10.61 2.39 -10.94
C VAL A 4 11.74 3.09 -10.21
N ALA A 5 12.84 3.37 -10.91
CA ALA A 5 14.01 4.01 -10.31
C ALA A 5 13.68 5.36 -9.65
N GLU A 6 12.81 6.16 -10.27
CA GLU A 6 12.35 7.43 -9.71
C GLU A 6 11.55 7.22 -8.41
N SER A 7 10.68 6.20 -8.35
CA SER A 7 9.92 5.88 -7.14
C SER A 7 10.81 5.47 -5.97
N PHE A 8 11.88 4.70 -6.20
CA PHE A 8 12.84 4.32 -5.15
C PHE A 8 13.70 5.49 -4.67
N ALA A 9 14.00 6.46 -5.55
CA ALA A 9 14.81 7.63 -5.22
C ALA A 9 13.99 8.77 -4.60
N TRP A 10 12.69 8.84 -4.89
CA TRP A 10 11.80 9.93 -4.47
C TRP A 10 11.79 10.21 -2.96
N PRO A 11 11.76 9.21 -2.06
CA PRO A 11 11.79 9.43 -0.62
C PRO A 11 12.99 10.24 -0.11
N PHE A 12 14.08 10.31 -0.88
CA PHE A 12 15.32 11.00 -0.54
C PHE A 12 15.51 12.34 -1.27
N ARG A 13 14.52 12.81 -2.03
CA ARG A 13 14.57 14.12 -2.70
C ARG A 13 14.26 15.25 -1.72
N GLY A 14 14.74 16.46 -2.04
CA GLY A 14 14.49 17.68 -1.25
C GLY A 14 14.92 17.56 0.22
N ARG A 15 14.12 18.11 1.13
CA ARG A 15 14.39 18.11 2.59
C ARG A 15 13.90 16.81 3.25
N TRP A 16 14.37 15.65 2.77
CA TRP A 16 13.88 14.31 3.15
C TRP A 16 14.05 13.90 4.62
N ARG A 17 15.08 14.42 5.32
CA ARG A 17 15.45 13.95 6.68
C ARG A 17 14.35 14.17 7.71
N SER A 18 13.69 15.33 7.69
CA SER A 18 12.63 15.66 8.65
C SER A 18 11.34 14.84 8.41
N PRO A 19 10.83 14.73 7.17
CA PRO A 19 9.78 13.78 6.80
C PRO A 19 10.08 12.34 7.19
N LEU A 20 11.31 11.88 6.96
CA LEU A 20 11.72 10.51 7.29
C LEU A 20 11.68 10.25 8.81
N ALA A 21 12.29 11.13 9.61
CA ALA A 21 12.38 10.94 11.05
C ALA A 21 10.98 10.90 11.71
N ALA A 22 10.10 11.84 11.38
CA ALA A 22 8.74 11.85 11.89
C ALA A 22 7.91 10.67 11.37
N GLY A 23 8.13 10.24 10.13
CA GLY A 23 7.46 9.07 9.57
C GLY A 23 7.85 7.75 10.23
N ILE A 24 9.10 7.61 10.65
CA ILE A 24 9.56 6.47 11.47
C ILE A 24 8.82 6.45 12.80
N VAL A 25 8.68 7.59 13.48
CA VAL A 25 7.92 7.68 14.75
C VAL A 25 6.45 7.31 14.55
N VAL A 26 5.82 7.85 13.50
CA VAL A 26 4.42 7.54 13.19
C VAL A 26 4.25 6.04 12.86
N THR A 27 5.19 5.45 12.13
CA THR A 27 5.17 4.03 11.77
C THR A 27 5.45 3.13 12.97
N ALA A 28 6.29 3.54 13.92
CA ALA A 28 6.50 2.81 15.18
C ALA A 28 5.21 2.75 16.02
N LEU A 29 4.38 3.78 15.91
CA LEU A 29 3.10 3.91 16.61
C LEU A 29 1.90 3.54 15.71
N LEU A 30 2.12 2.78 14.64
CA LEU A 30 1.10 2.49 13.62
C LEU A 30 -0.23 1.94 14.17
N PRO A 31 -0.27 1.06 15.21
CA PRO A 31 -1.55 0.64 15.78
C PRO A 31 -2.42 1.79 16.31
N LEU A 32 -1.80 2.89 16.74
CA LEU A 32 -2.46 4.09 17.29
C LEU A 32 -2.62 5.19 16.23
N LEU A 33 -1.66 5.30 15.32
CA LEU A 33 -1.55 6.40 14.33
C LEU A 33 -1.86 5.96 12.90
N PHE A 34 -2.54 4.83 12.72
CA PHE A 34 -2.88 4.27 11.41
C PHE A 34 -3.56 5.29 10.47
N VAL A 35 -4.53 6.04 11.01
CA VAL A 35 -5.24 7.11 10.28
C VAL A 35 -4.27 8.22 9.84
N VAL A 36 -3.39 8.66 10.73
CA VAL A 36 -2.39 9.71 10.43
C VAL A 36 -1.40 9.21 9.37
N TRP A 37 -0.98 7.95 9.48
CA TRP A 37 -0.05 7.31 8.56
C TRP A 37 -0.63 7.19 7.15
N LEU A 38 -1.88 6.72 7.01
CA LEU A 38 -2.56 6.68 5.72
C LEU A 38 -2.89 8.06 5.16
N GLY A 39 -3.29 9.01 6.01
CA GLY A 39 -3.54 10.39 5.59
C GLY A 39 -2.29 11.05 5.03
N TYR A 40 -1.13 10.78 5.65
CA TYR A 40 0.16 11.21 5.12
C TYR A 40 0.52 10.51 3.80
N ALA A 41 0.18 9.23 3.62
CA ALA A 41 0.36 8.54 2.35
C ALA A 41 -0.44 9.23 1.22
N ILE A 42 -1.69 9.63 1.46
CA ILE A 42 -2.48 10.40 0.48
C ILE A 42 -1.85 11.78 0.19
N ALA A 43 -1.37 12.48 1.22
CA ALA A 43 -0.67 13.74 1.05
C ALA A 43 0.62 13.59 0.24
N ALA A 44 1.35 12.49 0.43
CA ALA A 44 2.54 12.15 -0.33
C ALA A 44 2.21 11.83 -1.79
N THR A 45 1.13 11.07 -2.05
CA THR A 45 0.65 10.82 -3.42
C THR A 45 0.32 12.13 -4.12
N ARG A 46 -0.46 13.01 -3.47
CA ARG A 46 -0.82 14.32 -4.01
C ARG A 46 0.39 15.20 -4.30
N ALA A 47 1.37 15.25 -3.40
CA ALA A 47 2.60 16.00 -3.62
C ALA A 47 3.43 15.44 -4.80
N ALA A 48 3.47 14.12 -4.96
CA ALA A 48 4.13 13.48 -6.08
C ALA A 48 3.38 13.70 -7.41
N GLU A 49 2.05 13.82 -7.40
CA GLU A 49 1.26 14.20 -8.58
C GLU A 49 1.47 15.66 -8.98
N GLU A 50 1.53 16.57 -8.00
CA GLU A 50 1.72 18.01 -8.22
C GLU A 50 3.13 18.35 -8.75
N ASP A 51 4.18 17.82 -8.11
CA ASP A 51 5.56 17.99 -8.56
C ASP A 51 6.44 16.79 -8.13
N PRO A 52 6.65 15.79 -9.03
CA PRO A 52 7.48 14.62 -8.74
C PRO A 52 8.95 14.95 -8.45
N SER A 53 9.43 16.15 -8.81
CA SER A 53 10.81 16.57 -8.53
C SER A 53 11.02 16.94 -7.07
N GLN A 54 9.95 17.35 -6.38
CA GLN A 54 9.96 17.58 -4.93
C GLN A 54 9.95 16.24 -4.19
N GLY A 55 10.58 16.22 -3.02
CA GLY A 55 10.52 15.06 -2.13
C GLY A 55 9.21 14.98 -1.34
N PRO A 56 9.15 14.08 -0.33
CA PRO A 56 7.96 13.93 0.49
C PRO A 56 7.55 15.23 1.22
N PRO A 57 6.24 15.47 1.40
CA PRO A 57 5.74 16.69 2.01
C PRO A 57 6.19 16.79 3.48
N ALA A 58 6.30 18.02 3.98
CA ALA A 58 6.58 18.22 5.41
C ALA A 58 5.41 17.74 6.28
N TRP A 59 5.71 17.15 7.44
CA TRP A 59 4.68 16.74 8.40
C TRP A 59 3.90 17.95 8.92
N ARG A 60 2.59 17.95 8.66
CA ARG A 60 1.65 18.93 9.17
C ARG A 60 0.35 18.22 9.54
N LEU A 61 0.11 18.08 10.84
CA LEU A 61 -1.19 17.65 11.34
C LEU A 61 -2.22 18.72 10.96
N SER A 62 -3.18 18.33 10.13
CA SER A 62 -4.25 19.20 9.65
C SER A 62 -5.55 18.41 9.61
N GLY A 63 -6.68 19.11 9.64
CA GLY A 63 -8.00 18.47 9.48
C GLY A 63 -8.07 17.63 8.20
N ARG A 64 -7.51 18.14 7.09
CA ARG A 64 -7.44 17.42 5.81
C ARG A 64 -6.65 16.11 5.89
N LEU A 65 -5.49 16.12 6.56
CA LEU A 65 -4.69 14.89 6.72
C LEU A 65 -5.49 13.83 7.49
N LEU A 66 -6.21 14.23 8.54
CA LEU A 66 -7.04 13.31 9.32
C LEU A 66 -8.24 12.80 8.52
N THR A 67 -8.94 13.66 7.79
CA THR A 67 -10.09 13.24 6.97
C THR A 67 -9.65 12.32 5.83
N ASP A 68 -8.57 12.67 5.12
CA ASP A 68 -8.00 11.83 4.05
C ASP A 68 -7.59 10.46 4.63
N GLY A 69 -6.99 10.46 5.83
CA GLY A 69 -6.62 9.26 6.56
C GLY A 69 -7.78 8.37 6.98
N VAL A 70 -8.89 8.95 7.43
CA VAL A 70 -10.10 8.21 7.80
C VAL A 70 -10.68 7.52 6.57
N TRP A 71 -10.83 8.24 5.47
CA TRP A 71 -11.36 7.67 4.23
C TRP A 71 -10.46 6.59 3.66
N ALA A 72 -9.15 6.82 3.62
CA ALA A 72 -8.19 5.81 3.21
C ALA A 72 -8.22 4.57 4.13
N SER A 73 -8.37 4.76 5.44
CA SER A 73 -8.50 3.67 6.41
C SER A 73 -9.76 2.84 6.16
N LEU A 74 -10.89 3.48 5.86
CA LEU A 74 -12.13 2.80 5.50
C LEU A 74 -11.98 2.00 4.20
N ALA A 75 -11.33 2.57 3.18
CA ALA A 75 -11.06 1.89 1.91
C ALA A 75 -10.16 0.66 2.12
N VAL A 76 -9.09 0.79 2.90
CA VAL A 76 -8.20 -0.34 3.24
C VAL A 76 -8.96 -1.39 4.07
N ALA A 77 -9.73 -0.98 5.07
CA ALA A 77 -10.50 -1.90 5.91
C ALA A 77 -11.52 -2.69 5.09
N LEU A 78 -12.27 -2.04 4.20
CA LEU A 78 -13.22 -2.72 3.31
C LEU A 78 -12.53 -3.64 2.31
N THR A 79 -11.35 -3.23 1.81
CA THR A 79 -10.55 -4.08 0.91
C THR A 79 -10.04 -5.32 1.64
N VAL A 80 -9.58 -5.20 2.89
CA VAL A 80 -8.98 -6.30 3.68
C VAL A 80 -10.03 -7.14 4.43
N ALA A 81 -11.23 -6.62 4.66
CA ALA A 81 -12.26 -7.31 5.44
C ALA A 81 -12.59 -8.73 4.93
N PRO A 82 -12.79 -8.99 3.63
CA PRO A 82 -13.12 -10.34 3.19
C PRO A 82 -11.97 -11.34 3.40
N PHE A 83 -10.71 -10.89 3.30
CA PHE A 83 -9.55 -11.69 3.68
C PHE A 83 -9.58 -12.08 5.15
N ALA A 84 -9.82 -11.11 6.04
CA ALA A 84 -9.90 -11.36 7.48
C ALA A 84 -11.06 -12.30 7.83
N LEU A 85 -12.20 -12.16 7.15
CA LEU A 85 -13.36 -13.04 7.31
C LEU A 85 -13.12 -14.46 6.78
N ALA A 86 -12.37 -14.61 5.69
CA ALA A 86 -12.08 -15.90 5.07
C ALA A 86 -10.96 -16.69 5.78
N TRP A 87 -10.10 -16.03 6.55
CA TRP A 87 -8.94 -16.65 7.19
C TRP A 87 -9.30 -17.81 8.11
N ASN A 88 -10.13 -17.56 9.13
CA ASN A 88 -10.45 -18.58 10.13
C ASN A 88 -11.21 -19.76 9.54
N PRO A 89 -12.22 -19.56 8.66
CA PRO A 89 -12.86 -20.66 7.94
C PRO A 89 -11.87 -21.49 7.13
N LEU A 90 -10.94 -20.86 6.40
CA LEU A 90 -9.96 -21.59 5.61
C LEU A 90 -8.99 -22.39 6.50
N ALA A 91 -8.51 -21.81 7.60
CA ALA A 91 -7.67 -22.51 8.56
C ALA A 91 -8.38 -23.73 9.16
N ALA A 92 -9.67 -23.60 9.51
CA ALA A 92 -10.47 -24.72 10.01
C ALA A 92 -10.62 -25.83 8.97
N LEU A 93 -10.84 -25.48 7.69
CA LEU A 93 -10.90 -26.45 6.61
C LEU A 93 -9.57 -27.20 6.42
N LEU A 94 -8.44 -26.49 6.42
CA LEU A 94 -7.11 -27.11 6.31
C LEU A 94 -6.81 -28.05 7.48
N LEU A 95 -7.17 -27.65 8.70
CA LEU A 95 -7.04 -28.49 9.89
C LEU A 95 -7.89 -29.76 9.76
N SER A 96 -9.14 -29.63 9.31
CA SER A 96 -10.04 -30.78 9.09
C SER A 96 -9.55 -31.73 7.99
N ALA A 97 -8.80 -31.21 7.02
CA ALA A 97 -8.16 -31.98 5.96
C ALA A 97 -6.85 -32.67 6.40
N GLY A 98 -6.44 -32.51 7.67
CA GLY A 98 -5.22 -33.11 8.21
C GLY A 98 -3.93 -32.41 7.78
N VAL A 99 -4.00 -31.14 7.36
CA VAL A 99 -2.81 -30.37 6.96
C VAL A 99 -2.04 -29.92 8.20
N GLY A 100 -0.94 -30.61 8.50
CA GLY A 100 -0.03 -30.27 9.59
C GLY A 100 0.68 -31.49 10.17
N PRO A 101 1.58 -31.29 11.15
CA PRO A 101 2.28 -32.39 11.82
C PRO A 101 1.31 -33.30 12.58
N ALA A 102 1.49 -34.62 12.45
CA ALA A 102 0.72 -35.60 13.21
C ALA A 102 1.21 -35.69 14.67
N GLY A 103 0.28 -35.80 15.61
CA GLY A 103 0.59 -36.03 17.04
C GLY A 103 0.67 -34.79 17.93
N ASP A 104 0.57 -33.58 17.37
CA ASP A 104 0.48 -32.33 18.13
C ASP A 104 -0.62 -31.43 17.58
N ALA A 105 -1.72 -31.30 18.32
CA ALA A 105 -2.88 -30.52 17.93
C ALA A 105 -2.60 -29.01 17.89
N ALA A 106 -1.75 -28.50 18.79
CA ALA A 106 -1.42 -27.07 18.84
C ALA A 106 -0.54 -26.69 17.65
N LEU A 107 0.42 -27.55 17.31
CA LEU A 107 1.28 -27.36 16.15
C LEU A 107 0.47 -27.47 14.85
N ALA A 108 -0.41 -28.48 14.73
CA ALA A 108 -1.30 -28.61 13.58
C ALA A 108 -2.19 -27.36 13.38
N GLN A 109 -2.74 -26.81 14.48
CA GLN A 109 -3.53 -25.58 14.44
C GLN A 109 -2.70 -24.38 13.93
N LEU A 110 -1.48 -24.20 14.43
CA LEU A 110 -0.59 -23.13 13.98
C LEU A 110 -0.29 -23.25 12.48
N TYR A 111 0.09 -24.44 12.01
CA TYR A 111 0.39 -24.68 10.60
C TYR A 111 -0.82 -24.41 9.70
N ALA A 112 -2.02 -24.82 10.11
CA ALA A 112 -3.24 -24.54 9.36
C ALA A 112 -3.51 -23.03 9.19
N HIS A 113 -3.26 -22.22 10.24
CA HIS A 113 -3.39 -20.76 10.15
C HIS A 113 -2.31 -20.13 9.27
N VAL A 114 -1.07 -20.60 9.35
CA VAL A 114 0.02 -20.12 8.49
C VAL A 114 -0.24 -20.48 7.02
N PHE A 115 -0.74 -21.68 6.72
CA PHE A 115 -1.09 -22.04 5.35
C PHE A 115 -2.30 -21.26 4.84
N ALA A 116 -3.33 -21.06 5.67
CA ALA A 116 -4.46 -20.21 5.32
C ALA A 116 -4.03 -18.77 5.01
N LEU A 117 -3.15 -18.19 5.84
CA LEU A 117 -2.53 -16.88 5.60
C LEU A 117 -1.89 -16.85 4.22
N LEU A 118 -0.98 -17.77 3.93
CA LEU A 118 -0.19 -17.76 2.70
C LEU A 118 -1.07 -17.99 1.47
N ALA A 119 -2.05 -18.90 1.56
CA ALA A 119 -2.99 -19.19 0.50
C ALA A 119 -3.88 -17.99 0.15
N LEU A 120 -4.28 -17.19 1.16
CA LEU A 120 -5.09 -15.99 0.95
C LEU A 120 -4.25 -14.76 0.60
N ALA A 121 -3.01 -14.66 1.10
CA ALA A 121 -2.19 -13.46 0.94
C ALA A 121 -1.90 -13.14 -0.52
N LEU A 122 -1.62 -14.15 -1.35
CA LEU A 122 -1.30 -13.95 -2.75
C LEU A 122 -2.50 -13.44 -3.60
N PRO A 123 -3.68 -14.10 -3.61
CA PRO A 123 -4.83 -13.59 -4.34
C PRO A 123 -5.27 -12.23 -3.79
N TRP A 124 -5.21 -12.03 -2.46
CA TRP A 124 -5.65 -10.77 -1.88
C TRP A 124 -4.68 -9.62 -2.10
N GLY A 125 -3.37 -9.90 -2.15
CA GLY A 125 -2.36 -8.93 -2.56
C GLY A 125 -2.62 -8.43 -3.97
N LEU A 126 -3.01 -9.31 -4.90
CA LEU A 126 -3.40 -8.92 -6.25
C LEU A 126 -4.66 -8.05 -6.28
N VAL A 127 -5.69 -8.39 -5.50
CA VAL A 127 -6.90 -7.57 -5.37
C VAL A 127 -6.55 -6.17 -4.83
N ALA A 128 -5.71 -6.10 -3.78
CA ALA A 128 -5.27 -4.84 -3.21
C ALA A 128 -4.48 -4.00 -4.22
N LEU A 129 -3.58 -4.60 -5.01
CA LEU A 129 -2.83 -3.91 -6.07
C LEU A 129 -3.69 -3.47 -7.25
N LEU A 130 -4.78 -4.18 -7.53
CA LEU A 130 -5.73 -3.83 -8.59
C LEU A 130 -6.55 -2.61 -8.20
N VAL A 131 -6.95 -2.53 -6.93
CA VAL A 131 -7.89 -1.52 -6.43
C VAL A 131 -7.18 -0.29 -5.86
N LEU A 132 -6.33 -0.48 -4.87
CA LEU A 132 -5.88 0.61 -4.01
C LEU A 132 -5.05 1.67 -4.74
N PRO A 133 -4.07 1.35 -5.61
CA PRO A 133 -3.23 2.38 -6.23
C PRO A 133 -4.02 3.38 -7.07
N HIS A 134 -4.93 2.92 -7.93
CA HIS A 134 -5.76 3.81 -8.76
C HIS A 134 -6.77 4.60 -7.92
N SER A 135 -7.45 3.93 -6.99
CA SER A 135 -8.39 4.57 -6.07
C SER A 135 -7.72 5.66 -5.21
N ILE A 136 -6.50 5.40 -4.72
CA ILE A 136 -5.70 6.38 -3.96
C ILE A 136 -5.29 7.55 -4.84
N ALA A 137 -4.83 7.30 -6.07
CA ALA A 137 -4.42 8.36 -6.99
C ALA A 137 -5.61 9.25 -7.37
N ALA A 138 -6.74 8.65 -7.75
CA ALA A 138 -7.98 9.38 -8.04
C ALA A 138 -8.45 10.23 -6.84
N PHE A 139 -8.42 9.66 -5.63
CA PHE A 139 -8.76 10.39 -4.40
C PHE A 139 -7.77 11.49 -4.05
N ALA A 140 -6.46 11.25 -4.25
CA ALA A 140 -5.42 12.24 -4.01
C ALA A 140 -5.63 13.48 -4.91
N ALA A 141 -5.96 13.26 -6.18
CA ALA A 141 -6.23 14.29 -7.17
C ALA A 141 -7.57 15.02 -6.94
N SER A 142 -8.66 14.28 -6.70
CA SER A 142 -10.01 14.86 -6.65
C SER A 142 -10.45 15.35 -5.26
N GLY A 143 -9.91 14.74 -4.20
CA GLY A 143 -10.36 14.90 -2.82
C GLY A 143 -11.74 14.31 -2.53
N ARG A 144 -12.36 13.55 -3.44
CA ARG A 144 -13.71 12.99 -3.30
C ARG A 144 -13.67 11.56 -2.77
N PRO A 145 -14.21 11.28 -1.57
CA PRO A 145 -14.16 9.92 -0.99
C PRO A 145 -14.79 8.83 -1.85
N ALA A 146 -15.76 9.17 -2.71
CA ALA A 146 -16.40 8.22 -3.62
C ALA A 146 -15.40 7.49 -4.54
N ASP A 147 -14.31 8.15 -4.90
CA ASP A 147 -13.30 7.60 -5.82
C ASP A 147 -12.50 6.45 -5.17
N LEU A 148 -12.43 6.42 -3.84
CA LEU A 148 -11.82 5.31 -3.10
C LEU A 148 -12.62 4.00 -3.19
N PHE A 149 -13.91 4.10 -3.48
CA PHE A 149 -14.84 2.96 -3.47
C PHE A 149 -15.34 2.58 -4.87
N ASN A 150 -14.87 3.26 -5.92
CA ASN A 150 -15.22 2.94 -7.29
C ASN A 150 -14.35 1.80 -7.86
N PHE A 151 -14.55 0.59 -7.33
CA PHE A 151 -13.78 -0.59 -7.73
C PHE A 151 -13.89 -0.91 -9.23
N ALA A 152 -15.05 -0.63 -9.82
CA ALA A 152 -15.27 -0.86 -11.25
C ALA A 152 -14.40 0.05 -12.12
N GLU A 153 -14.22 1.31 -11.71
CA GLU A 153 -13.34 2.25 -12.39
C GLU A 153 -11.88 1.85 -12.23
N ALA A 154 -11.43 1.48 -11.02
CA ALA A 154 -10.06 0.98 -10.81
C ALA A 154 -9.72 -0.20 -11.74
N VAL A 155 -10.63 -1.16 -11.93
CA VAL A 155 -10.43 -2.28 -12.86
C VAL A 155 -10.40 -1.82 -14.33
N ARG A 156 -11.22 -0.84 -14.71
CA ARG A 156 -11.20 -0.28 -16.07
C ARG A 156 -9.90 0.47 -16.34
N ASP A 157 -9.40 1.22 -15.37
CA ASP A 157 -8.15 1.98 -15.50
C ASP A 157 -6.94 1.06 -15.66
N VAL A 158 -6.88 -0.02 -14.86
CA VAL A 158 -5.85 -1.07 -15.03
C VAL A 158 -5.91 -1.68 -16.43
N ARG A 159 -7.10 -1.91 -16.99
CA ARG A 159 -7.24 -2.44 -18.34
C ARG A 159 -6.82 -1.43 -19.40
N ARG A 160 -7.09 -0.14 -19.18
CA ARG A 160 -6.77 0.94 -20.12
C ARG A 160 -5.27 1.22 -20.17
N ASP A 161 -4.59 1.20 -19.03
CA ASP A 161 -3.15 1.45 -18.91
C ASP A 161 -2.44 0.37 -18.09
N PHE A 162 -2.51 -0.86 -18.60
CA PHE A 162 -1.91 -2.02 -17.93
C PHE A 162 -0.40 -1.90 -17.78
N VAL A 163 0.28 -1.26 -18.74
CA VAL A 163 1.75 -1.15 -18.71
C VAL A 163 2.19 -0.26 -17.56
N THR A 164 1.59 0.92 -17.40
CA THR A 164 1.92 1.81 -16.28
C THR A 164 1.51 1.18 -14.95
N TRP A 165 0.32 0.57 -14.88
CA TRP A 165 -0.11 -0.17 -13.69
C TRP A 165 0.88 -1.26 -13.30
N ASN A 166 1.33 -2.10 -14.25
CA ASN A 166 2.23 -3.21 -13.96
C ASN A 166 3.59 -2.71 -13.44
N VAL A 167 4.08 -1.58 -13.99
CA VAL A 167 5.32 -0.95 -13.53
C VAL A 167 5.15 -0.34 -12.12
N ALA A 168 4.01 0.32 -11.85
CA ALA A 168 3.70 0.84 -10.52
C ALA A 168 3.52 -0.27 -9.48
N ALA A 169 2.80 -1.33 -9.83
CA ALA A 169 2.61 -2.52 -9.01
C ALA A 169 3.96 -3.18 -8.70
N ALA A 170 4.84 -3.33 -9.69
CA ALA A 170 6.19 -3.84 -9.48
C ALA A 170 7.00 -2.96 -8.52
N ALA A 171 6.91 -1.62 -8.63
CA ALA A 171 7.56 -0.70 -7.70
C ALA A 171 7.01 -0.82 -6.27
N ILE A 172 5.68 -0.90 -6.11
CA ILE A 172 5.01 -1.10 -4.82
C ILE A 172 5.47 -2.41 -4.18
N VAL A 173 5.32 -3.54 -4.88
CA VAL A 173 5.68 -4.87 -4.37
C VAL A 173 7.16 -4.93 -4.00
N THR A 174 8.02 -4.39 -4.86
CA THR A 174 9.47 -4.35 -4.60
C THR A 174 9.80 -3.44 -3.42
N GLY A 175 9.13 -2.30 -3.27
CA GLY A 175 9.28 -1.40 -2.13
C GLY A 175 8.94 -2.09 -0.81
N TRP A 176 7.83 -2.84 -0.76
CA TRP A 176 7.46 -3.66 0.39
C TRP A 176 8.41 -4.82 0.63
N ALA A 177 8.87 -5.51 -0.43
CA ALA A 177 9.87 -6.57 -0.30
C ALA A 177 11.17 -6.04 0.31
N VAL A 178 11.66 -4.88 -0.12
CA VAL A 178 12.83 -4.20 0.47
C VAL A 178 12.55 -3.79 1.91
N GLY A 179 11.40 -3.16 2.18
CA GLY A 179 11.02 -2.71 3.51
C GLY A 179 10.92 -3.86 4.52
N LEU A 180 10.41 -5.01 4.11
CA LEU A 180 10.32 -6.22 4.92
C LEU A 180 11.66 -6.98 5.00
N ALA A 181 12.48 -6.97 3.94
CA ALA A 181 13.82 -7.57 3.97
C ALA A 181 14.73 -6.89 5.01
N CYS A 182 14.50 -5.61 5.32
CA CYS A 182 15.15 -4.92 6.43
C CYS A 182 14.84 -5.51 7.82
N ALA A 183 13.93 -6.49 7.95
CA ALA A 183 13.78 -7.34 9.14
C ALA A 183 15.05 -8.12 9.50
N GLY A 184 15.87 -8.48 8.51
CA GLY A 184 17.15 -9.18 8.71
C GLY A 184 18.23 -8.35 9.44
N LEU A 185 18.06 -7.02 9.53
CA LEU A 185 18.95 -6.11 10.27
C LEU A 185 18.46 -5.91 11.71
N LEU A 186 18.36 -7.00 12.48
CA LEU A 186 17.99 -7.00 13.91
C LEU A 186 16.62 -6.37 14.22
N CYS A 187 15.64 -6.45 13.30
CA CYS A 187 14.31 -5.83 13.42
C CYS A 187 14.27 -4.29 13.50
N VAL A 188 15.42 -3.60 13.63
CA VAL A 188 15.50 -2.13 13.69
C VAL A 188 15.14 -1.51 12.33
N GLY A 189 15.44 -2.21 11.24
CA GLY A 189 15.18 -1.75 9.87
C GLY A 189 13.72 -1.85 9.42
N ILE A 190 12.85 -2.56 10.14
CA ILE A 190 11.46 -2.80 9.72
C ILE A 190 10.66 -1.50 9.70
N VAL A 191 10.71 -0.72 10.79
CA VAL A 191 9.96 0.53 10.91
C VAL A 191 10.35 1.54 9.81
N PRO A 192 11.64 1.89 9.61
CA PRO A 192 12.01 2.76 8.50
C PRO A 192 11.73 2.13 7.14
N GLY A 193 11.86 0.80 7.00
CA GLY A 193 11.55 0.08 5.77
C GLY A 193 10.08 0.14 5.37
N ILE A 194 9.15 -0.01 6.33
CA ILE A 194 7.70 0.11 6.10
C ILE A 194 7.35 1.55 5.68
N PHE A 195 7.90 2.55 6.38
CA PHE A 195 7.65 3.94 6.02
C PHE A 195 8.19 4.27 4.62
N TYR A 196 9.39 3.78 4.31
CA TYR A 196 9.97 3.88 2.97
C TYR A 196 9.07 3.24 1.90
N ALA A 197 8.57 2.02 2.14
CA ALA A 197 7.69 1.31 1.21
C ALA A 197 6.40 2.11 0.93
N ILE A 198 5.85 2.81 1.93
CA ILE A 198 4.70 3.70 1.72
C ILE A 198 5.03 4.90 0.84
N LEU A 199 6.17 5.55 1.04
CA LEU A 199 6.56 6.68 0.20
C LEU A 199 6.79 6.24 -1.26
N VAL A 200 7.43 5.09 -1.45
CA VAL A 200 7.57 4.47 -2.80
C VAL A 200 6.19 4.16 -3.38
N SER A 201 5.28 3.62 -2.58
CA SER A 201 3.93 3.29 -3.03
C SER A 201 3.11 4.53 -3.41
N ALA A 202 3.24 5.61 -2.63
CA ALA A 202 2.58 6.88 -2.89
C ALA A 202 3.05 7.50 -4.21
N HIS A 203 4.37 7.54 -4.44
CA HIS A 203 4.92 8.02 -5.71
C HIS A 203 4.55 7.12 -6.89
N ALA A 204 4.56 5.79 -6.72
CA ALA A 204 4.14 4.86 -7.75
C ALA A 204 2.64 5.00 -8.09
N ALA A 205 1.79 5.24 -7.09
CA ALA A 205 0.36 5.48 -7.29
C ALA A 205 0.10 6.80 -8.03
N ALA A 206 0.82 7.87 -7.68
CA ALA A 206 0.73 9.17 -8.34
C ALA A 206 0.91 9.10 -9.87
N ALA A 207 1.77 8.19 -10.33
CA ALA A 207 1.99 7.97 -11.76
C ALA A 207 0.75 7.46 -12.52
N LEU A 208 -0.24 6.90 -11.83
CA LEU A 208 -1.41 6.28 -12.44
C LEU A 208 -2.52 7.28 -12.80
N HIS A 209 -2.53 8.47 -12.19
CA HIS A 209 -3.51 9.50 -12.52
C HIS A 209 -3.09 10.35 -13.74
N GLY A 210 -1.78 10.48 -13.98
CA GLY A 210 -1.20 11.46 -14.91
C GLY A 210 -1.31 11.16 -16.41
N GLN A 211 -1.92 10.06 -16.85
CA GLN A 211 -2.03 9.73 -18.29
C GLN A 211 -3.49 9.68 -18.76
N GLY A 212 -4.10 10.86 -18.88
CA GLY A 212 -5.23 11.08 -19.79
C GLY A 212 -4.80 10.83 -21.26
N PRO A 213 -5.75 10.53 -22.16
CA PRO A 213 -5.45 10.10 -23.53
C PRO A 213 -4.54 11.10 -24.23
N HIS A 214 -3.43 10.61 -24.80
CA HIS A 214 -2.55 11.39 -25.67
C HIS A 214 -3.40 12.19 -26.67
N PRO A 215 -3.16 13.50 -26.86
CA PRO A 215 -3.68 14.19 -28.02
C PRO A 215 -3.17 13.44 -29.24
N SER A 216 -4.10 12.92 -30.05
CA SER A 216 -3.80 12.44 -31.38
C SER A 216 -2.99 13.52 -32.10
N ALA A 217 -1.77 13.17 -32.50
CA ALA A 217 -0.96 14.01 -33.37
C ALA A 217 -1.82 14.45 -34.56
N GLY A 218 -1.89 15.77 -34.77
CA GLY A 218 -2.52 16.39 -35.92
C GLY A 218 -1.76 16.14 -37.21
#